data_AF-A0A929KV69-F1
#
_entry.id   AF-A0A929KV69-F1
#
_cell.length_a   1.000
_cell.length_b   1.000
_cell.length_c   1.000
_cell.angle_alpha   90.00
_cell.angle_beta   90.00
_cell.angle_gamma   90.00
#
_symmetry.space_group_name_H-M   'P 1'
#
loop_
_entity.id
_entity.type
_entity.pdbx_description
1 polymer ?
#
loop_
_entity_poly.entity_id
_entity_poly.type
_entity_poly.pdbx_seq_one_letter_code
_entity_poly.pdbx_strand_id
1 'polypeptide(L)'
;MINPDTPIEKKEVNGVEFLTYLQKYTKIYNLKITDNVDVQQSIILRGDTVEIANCDFEGELFFRANPSVKKFHLLDCTLKKRFLLFNSNLELVNLARSTFLQYFAFKNLYAKILTIENCAINNSKELRLHEFAVDNFSFVNNEASNDIYIKPLAAKVVFLKGNDKKYQVTLSGRSDNGIYDQIRLFCYSQHRTDFVFFNINADMVQVVGSLKDSTIYTNNLSIRLGILDHFFNDGNLKISNLQPVSTNSRLVIKKSVLGKTQINNCDFSKFQTVNLENSNILEITPVNVVLCNNKNIASSNLFSTKENFRQLKIVSQKNEDIDNKLIYARHEMNTLLTIAKETNASFNDKFILYTSWLSNDFGNNWSRALIWLLSVSLLFYTAIKYLLGYVYFDVLLIGDEIGKFLIFLNPLHQFEKLFGADANNQNTNGAILVDGISKIIGAYLLYQFVNAFRKYVKK
;
A
#
# COMPACT_ATOMS: atom_id res chain seq x y z
N MET A 1 -17.71 -10.44 -48.23
CA MET A 1 -17.28 -10.72 -46.83
C MET A 1 -16.98 -12.20 -46.75
N ILE A 2 -15.72 -12.58 -46.63
CA ILE A 2 -15.30 -13.98 -46.45
C ILE A 2 -15.64 -14.35 -45.01
N ASN A 3 -16.28 -15.50 -44.80
CA ASN A 3 -16.60 -15.99 -43.45
C ASN A 3 -15.27 -16.21 -42.70
N PRO A 4 -15.00 -15.50 -41.57
CA PRO A 4 -13.75 -15.65 -40.83
C PRO A 4 -13.51 -17.08 -40.31
N ASP A 5 -14.54 -17.93 -40.28
CA ASP A 5 -14.47 -19.30 -39.76
C ASP A 5 -14.18 -20.37 -40.82
N THR A 6 -14.09 -20.04 -42.12
CA THR A 6 -13.63 -21.04 -43.11
C THR A 6 -12.11 -21.20 -43.02
N PRO A 7 -11.57 -22.38 -42.63
CA PRO A 7 -10.13 -22.58 -42.52
C PRO A 7 -9.51 -22.41 -43.90
N ILE A 8 -8.71 -21.36 -44.07
CA ILE A 8 -7.92 -21.16 -45.28
C ILE A 8 -6.83 -22.22 -45.25
N GLU A 9 -6.82 -23.09 -46.27
CA GLU A 9 -5.79 -24.12 -46.41
C GLU A 9 -4.41 -23.45 -46.47
N LYS A 10 -3.54 -23.78 -45.50
CA LYS A 10 -2.20 -23.19 -45.42
C LYS A 10 -1.30 -23.83 -46.47
N LYS A 11 -0.56 -23.02 -47.20
CA LYS A 11 0.40 -23.52 -48.18
C LYS A 11 1.60 -24.11 -47.45
N GLU A 12 1.90 -25.38 -47.71
CA GLU A 12 3.12 -26.01 -47.21
C GLU A 12 4.33 -25.46 -47.95
N VAL A 13 5.36 -25.06 -47.19
CA VAL A 13 6.64 -24.59 -47.71
C VAL A 13 7.78 -25.14 -46.86
N ASN A 14 8.92 -25.42 -47.48
CA ASN A 14 10.14 -25.75 -46.75
C ASN A 14 10.82 -24.48 -46.20
N GLY A 15 11.85 -24.66 -45.37
CA GLY A 15 12.55 -23.53 -44.73
C GLY A 15 13.22 -22.57 -45.74
N VAL A 16 13.77 -23.11 -46.83
CA VAL A 16 14.45 -22.32 -47.88
C VAL A 16 13.46 -21.46 -48.66
N GLU A 17 12.31 -22.02 -49.00
CA GLU A 17 11.20 -21.31 -49.63
C GLU A 17 10.71 -20.18 -48.74
N PHE A 18 10.52 -20.44 -47.43
CA PHE A 18 10.12 -19.41 -46.47
C PHE A 18 11.12 -18.24 -46.42
N LEU A 19 12.43 -18.51 -46.41
CA LEU A 19 13.45 -17.47 -46.49
C LEU A 19 13.35 -16.67 -47.80
N THR A 20 13.01 -17.33 -48.92
CA THR A 20 12.78 -16.67 -50.20
C THR A 20 11.53 -15.77 -50.17
N TYR A 21 10.47 -16.15 -49.44
CA TYR A 21 9.32 -15.26 -49.21
C TYR A 21 9.72 -14.03 -48.40
N LEU A 22 10.51 -14.18 -47.35
CA LEU A 22 11.00 -13.08 -46.51
C LEU A 22 11.86 -12.06 -47.29
N GLN A 23 12.60 -12.51 -48.30
CA GLN A 23 13.35 -11.62 -49.21
C GLN A 23 12.43 -10.84 -50.17
N LYS A 24 11.24 -11.38 -50.48
CA LYS A 24 10.32 -10.82 -51.48
C LYS A 24 9.16 -10.04 -50.88
N TYR A 25 8.79 -10.28 -49.63
CA TYR A 25 7.60 -9.73 -49.00
C TYR A 25 7.88 -9.29 -47.55
N THR A 26 7.30 -8.16 -47.16
CA THR A 26 7.29 -7.68 -45.76
C THR A 26 6.28 -8.44 -44.91
N LYS A 27 5.23 -8.98 -45.53
CA LYS A 27 4.11 -9.67 -44.89
C LYS A 27 3.99 -11.08 -45.42
N ILE A 28 3.96 -12.05 -44.52
CA ILE A 28 3.82 -13.47 -44.82
C ILE A 28 2.62 -14.01 -44.04
N TYR A 29 1.73 -14.71 -44.74
CA TYR A 29 0.51 -15.23 -44.16
C TYR A 29 0.16 -16.63 -44.66
N ASN A 30 -0.57 -17.38 -43.82
CA ASN A 30 -1.19 -18.66 -44.17
C ASN A 30 -0.20 -19.72 -44.69
N LEU A 31 0.97 -19.84 -44.06
CA LEU A 31 1.97 -20.84 -44.41
C LEU A 31 2.09 -21.93 -43.33
N LYS A 32 2.40 -23.15 -43.77
CA LYS A 32 2.85 -24.24 -42.91
C LYS A 32 4.30 -24.56 -43.26
N ILE A 33 5.21 -24.27 -42.33
CA ILE A 33 6.65 -24.39 -42.51
C ILE A 33 7.13 -25.70 -41.86
N THR A 34 7.60 -26.63 -42.69
CA THR A 34 7.94 -28.00 -42.25
C THR A 34 9.34 -28.13 -41.66
N ASP A 35 10.29 -27.31 -42.10
CA ASP A 35 11.70 -27.37 -41.69
C ASP A 35 12.07 -26.30 -40.66
N ASN A 36 13.29 -26.41 -40.13
CA ASN A 36 13.90 -25.36 -39.32
C ASN A 36 14.19 -24.12 -40.18
N VAL A 37 13.97 -22.94 -39.62
CA VAL A 37 14.23 -21.64 -40.24
C VAL A 37 15.24 -20.89 -39.39
N ASP A 38 16.40 -20.54 -39.97
CA ASP A 38 17.37 -19.61 -39.38
C ASP A 38 17.46 -18.36 -40.25
N VAL A 39 16.77 -17.30 -39.83
CA VAL A 39 16.86 -15.98 -40.47
C VAL A 39 18.17 -15.35 -40.01
N GLN A 40 19.22 -15.54 -40.81
CA GLN A 40 20.55 -14.99 -40.54
C GLN A 40 20.63 -13.50 -40.89
N GLN A 41 21.59 -12.80 -40.27
CA GLN A 41 21.83 -11.36 -40.51
C GLN A 41 22.18 -11.05 -41.99
N SER A 42 22.71 -12.02 -42.73
CA SER A 42 23.08 -11.89 -44.14
C SER A 42 21.89 -11.86 -45.10
N ILE A 43 20.69 -12.22 -44.65
CA ILE A 43 19.50 -12.28 -45.51
C ILE A 43 18.96 -10.88 -45.71
N ILE A 44 18.98 -10.37 -46.95
CA ILE A 44 18.41 -9.08 -47.31
C ILE A 44 16.88 -9.18 -47.29
N LEU A 45 16.26 -8.57 -46.29
CA LEU A 45 14.81 -8.56 -46.13
C LEU A 45 14.21 -7.37 -46.86
N ARG A 46 13.03 -7.55 -47.47
CA ARG A 46 12.33 -6.45 -48.13
C ARG A 46 11.71 -5.57 -47.07
N GLY A 47 12.26 -4.37 -46.87
CA GLY A 47 11.73 -3.36 -45.95
C GLY A 47 12.24 -3.49 -44.52
N ASP A 48 11.76 -2.58 -43.66
CA ASP A 48 12.14 -2.49 -42.24
C ASP A 48 11.20 -3.25 -41.30
N THR A 49 10.14 -3.85 -41.84
CA THR A 49 9.07 -4.49 -41.08
C THR A 49 8.86 -5.90 -41.59
N VAL A 50 8.94 -6.86 -40.68
CA VAL A 50 8.62 -8.27 -40.94
C VAL A 50 7.37 -8.64 -40.15
N GLU A 51 6.32 -9.03 -40.86
CA GLU A 51 5.06 -9.49 -40.29
C GLU A 51 4.78 -10.92 -40.74
N ILE A 52 4.72 -11.84 -39.78
CA ILE A 52 4.39 -13.24 -39.99
C ILE A 52 3.07 -13.50 -39.28
N ALA A 53 2.04 -13.85 -40.03
CA ALA A 53 0.68 -13.99 -39.52
C ALA A 53 0.06 -15.35 -39.89
N ASN A 54 -0.73 -15.96 -38.99
CA ASN A 54 -1.44 -17.22 -39.26
C ASN A 54 -0.54 -18.32 -39.88
N CYS A 55 0.67 -18.49 -39.34
CA CYS A 55 1.64 -19.47 -39.84
C CYS A 55 1.87 -20.59 -38.80
N ASP A 56 2.09 -21.82 -39.26
CA ASP A 56 2.45 -22.95 -38.41
C ASP A 56 3.90 -23.37 -38.67
N PHE A 57 4.72 -23.40 -37.62
CA PHE A 57 6.11 -23.82 -37.66
C PHE A 57 6.24 -25.20 -37.01
N GLU A 58 6.47 -26.23 -37.84
CA GLU A 58 6.80 -27.59 -37.40
C GLU A 58 8.27 -27.70 -36.92
N GLY A 59 9.14 -26.86 -37.50
CA GLY A 59 10.55 -26.72 -37.17
C GLY A 59 10.85 -25.67 -36.09
N GLU A 60 12.14 -25.46 -35.83
CA GLU A 60 12.64 -24.35 -35.01
C GLU A 60 12.67 -23.04 -35.82
N LEU A 61 12.35 -21.92 -35.18
CA LEU A 61 12.46 -20.57 -35.76
C LEU A 61 13.52 -19.77 -35.00
N PHE A 62 14.65 -19.56 -35.64
CA PHE A 62 15.71 -18.65 -35.19
C PHE A 62 15.63 -17.36 -36.00
N PHE A 63 15.54 -16.23 -35.30
CA PHE A 63 15.54 -14.92 -35.94
C PHE A 63 16.69 -14.08 -35.42
N ARG A 64 17.68 -13.85 -36.28
CA ARG A 64 18.83 -12.96 -36.03
C ARG A 64 18.60 -11.71 -36.85
N ALA A 65 18.12 -10.65 -36.22
CA ALA A 65 17.70 -9.47 -36.96
C ALA A 65 18.83 -8.92 -37.84
N ASN A 66 18.53 -8.82 -39.14
CA ASN A 66 19.29 -8.01 -40.07
C ASN A 66 19.24 -6.55 -39.59
N PRO A 67 20.35 -5.77 -39.65
CA PRO A 67 20.36 -4.34 -39.37
C PRO A 67 19.26 -3.52 -40.05
N SER A 68 18.71 -3.98 -41.18
CA SER A 68 17.63 -3.30 -41.90
C SER A 68 16.26 -3.45 -41.24
N VAL A 69 16.03 -4.52 -40.46
CA VAL A 69 14.74 -4.76 -39.82
C VAL A 69 14.66 -3.97 -38.53
N LYS A 70 13.61 -3.17 -38.42
CA LYS A 70 13.26 -2.40 -37.23
C LYS A 70 12.05 -2.98 -36.51
N LYS A 71 11.12 -3.63 -37.21
CA LYS A 71 9.86 -4.09 -36.62
C LYS A 71 9.63 -5.56 -36.93
N PHE A 72 9.30 -6.34 -35.91
CA PHE A 72 9.01 -7.76 -36.01
C PHE A 72 7.66 -8.07 -35.38
N HIS A 73 6.75 -8.65 -36.17
CA HIS A 73 5.42 -9.05 -35.75
C HIS A 73 5.22 -10.56 -36.00
N LEU A 74 4.80 -11.27 -34.96
CA LEU A 74 4.41 -12.68 -35.01
C LEU A 74 2.99 -12.79 -34.48
N LEU A 75 2.03 -13.00 -35.37
CA LEU A 75 0.60 -12.89 -35.10
C LEU A 75 -0.10 -14.22 -35.41
N ASP A 76 -0.93 -14.73 -34.50
CA ASP A 76 -1.74 -15.92 -34.76
C ASP A 76 -0.93 -17.14 -35.23
N CYS A 77 0.33 -17.28 -34.78
CA CYS A 77 1.23 -18.34 -35.23
C CYS A 77 1.30 -19.50 -34.23
N THR A 78 1.50 -20.71 -34.73
CA THR A 78 1.78 -21.89 -33.91
C THR A 78 3.23 -22.31 -34.06
N LEU A 79 3.97 -22.37 -32.96
CA LEU A 79 5.38 -22.76 -32.94
C LEU A 79 5.52 -24.05 -32.15
N LYS A 80 5.72 -25.17 -32.87
CA LYS A 80 5.74 -26.50 -32.26
C LYS A 80 7.06 -26.84 -31.59
N LYS A 81 8.15 -26.23 -32.03
CA LYS A 81 9.50 -26.40 -31.45
C LYS A 81 9.99 -25.07 -30.87
N ARG A 82 11.27 -24.77 -31.07
CA ARG A 82 11.95 -23.63 -30.46
C ARG A 82 11.69 -22.34 -31.23
N PHE A 83 11.40 -21.26 -30.51
CA PHE A 83 11.46 -19.89 -31.02
C PHE A 83 12.57 -19.12 -30.30
N LEU A 84 13.50 -18.53 -31.06
CA LEU A 84 14.59 -17.75 -30.50
C LEU A 84 14.81 -16.46 -31.29
N LEU A 85 14.69 -15.33 -30.59
CA LEU A 85 15.14 -14.02 -31.07
C LEU A 85 16.53 -13.75 -30.48
N PHE A 86 17.54 -13.68 -31.35
CA PHE A 86 18.95 -13.65 -30.94
C PHE A 86 19.69 -12.46 -31.56
N ASN A 87 20.53 -11.78 -30.79
CA ASN A 87 21.42 -10.68 -31.24
C ASN A 87 20.70 -9.67 -32.15
N SER A 88 19.59 -9.15 -31.67
CA SER A 88 18.68 -8.32 -32.46
C SER A 88 18.52 -6.94 -31.84
N ASN A 89 18.55 -5.89 -32.66
CA ASN A 89 18.26 -4.52 -32.25
C ASN A 89 17.06 -4.02 -33.05
N LEU A 90 15.89 -3.97 -32.41
CA LEU A 90 14.60 -3.71 -33.04
C LEU A 90 13.96 -2.46 -32.42
N GLU A 91 13.14 -1.74 -33.15
CA GLU A 91 12.25 -0.73 -32.57
C GLU A 91 11.03 -1.39 -31.93
N LEU A 92 10.47 -2.43 -32.55
CA LEU A 92 9.26 -3.10 -32.09
C LEU A 92 9.34 -4.62 -32.27
N VAL A 93 9.00 -5.34 -31.21
CA VAL A 93 8.72 -6.78 -31.23
C VAL A 93 7.31 -6.99 -30.70
N ASN A 94 6.43 -7.54 -31.53
CA ASN A 94 5.06 -7.85 -31.15
C ASN A 94 4.76 -9.32 -31.38
N LEU A 95 4.56 -10.06 -30.30
CA LEU A 95 4.12 -11.45 -30.32
C LEU A 95 2.68 -11.47 -29.82
N ALA A 96 1.72 -11.76 -30.70
CA ALA A 96 0.31 -11.72 -30.34
C ALA A 96 -0.44 -12.97 -30.80
N ARG A 97 -1.37 -13.44 -29.96
CA ARG A 97 -2.28 -14.57 -30.28
C ARG A 97 -1.56 -15.83 -30.77
N SER A 98 -0.30 -16.00 -30.38
CA SER A 98 0.55 -17.08 -30.87
C SER A 98 0.68 -18.17 -29.82
N THR A 99 0.83 -19.42 -30.26
CA THR A 99 0.99 -20.60 -29.41
C THR A 99 2.42 -21.10 -29.46
N PHE A 100 3.09 -21.22 -28.32
CA PHE A 100 4.43 -21.77 -28.17
C PHE A 100 4.35 -23.10 -27.42
N LEU A 101 4.63 -24.23 -28.10
CA LEU A 101 4.45 -25.57 -27.52
C LEU A 101 5.70 -26.15 -26.83
N GLN A 102 6.87 -25.50 -26.92
CA GLN A 102 8.10 -26.05 -26.34
C GLN A 102 8.98 -25.05 -25.63
N TYR A 103 9.67 -24.17 -26.38
CA TYR A 103 10.63 -23.24 -25.82
C TYR A 103 10.63 -21.94 -26.60
N PHE A 104 10.58 -20.85 -25.85
CA PHE A 104 10.66 -19.50 -26.37
C PHE A 104 11.67 -18.73 -25.53
N ALA A 105 12.62 -18.04 -26.16
CA ALA A 105 13.58 -17.21 -25.45
C ALA A 105 14.05 -16.01 -26.25
N PHE A 106 14.65 -15.09 -25.51
CA PHE A 106 15.43 -13.97 -26.03
C PHE A 106 16.88 -14.16 -25.63
N LYS A 107 17.80 -13.73 -26.49
CA LYS A 107 19.22 -13.67 -26.16
C LYS A 107 19.86 -12.45 -26.83
N ASN A 108 20.29 -11.49 -26.02
CA ASN A 108 20.78 -10.18 -26.45
C ASN A 108 19.78 -9.44 -27.35
N LEU A 109 18.50 -9.43 -26.94
CA LEU A 109 17.49 -8.64 -27.62
C LEU A 109 17.52 -7.21 -27.07
N TYR A 110 17.66 -6.22 -27.94
CA TYR A 110 17.45 -4.82 -27.64
C TYR A 110 16.22 -4.36 -28.41
N ALA A 111 15.18 -3.88 -27.72
CA ALA A 111 14.01 -3.34 -28.40
C ALA A 111 13.41 -2.10 -27.76
N LYS A 112 12.91 -1.10 -28.50
CA LYS A 112 12.19 0.01 -27.84
C LYS A 112 10.88 -0.49 -27.22
N ILE A 113 10.15 -1.34 -27.94
CA ILE A 113 8.88 -1.90 -27.47
C ILE A 113 8.91 -3.41 -27.66
N LEU A 114 8.58 -4.16 -26.60
CA LEU A 114 8.34 -5.59 -26.63
C LEU A 114 6.96 -5.89 -26.04
N THR A 115 6.06 -6.42 -26.86
CA THR A 115 4.72 -6.82 -26.47
C THR A 115 4.55 -8.32 -26.66
N ILE A 116 4.06 -8.99 -25.62
CA ILE A 116 3.64 -10.39 -25.63
C ILE A 116 2.20 -10.43 -25.14
N GLU A 117 1.26 -10.69 -26.04
CA GLU A 117 -0.16 -10.51 -25.77
C GLU A 117 -1.03 -11.70 -26.25
N ASN A 118 -1.91 -12.18 -25.38
CA ASN A 118 -2.86 -13.26 -25.69
C ASN A 118 -2.17 -14.52 -26.24
N CYS A 119 -0.92 -14.80 -25.83
CA CYS A 119 -0.18 -15.99 -26.27
C CYS A 119 -0.47 -17.18 -25.36
N ALA A 120 -0.47 -18.39 -25.94
CA ALA A 120 -0.51 -19.65 -25.18
C ALA A 120 0.90 -20.25 -25.09
N ILE A 121 1.44 -20.36 -23.88
CA ILE A 121 2.82 -20.78 -23.59
C ILE A 121 2.77 -22.15 -22.92
N ASN A 122 2.81 -23.20 -23.73
CA ASN A 122 2.72 -24.58 -23.29
C ASN A 122 4.11 -25.22 -23.17
N ASN A 123 5.00 -24.60 -22.39
CA ASN A 123 6.35 -25.16 -22.18
C ASN A 123 6.29 -26.34 -21.20
N SER A 124 7.23 -27.28 -21.33
CA SER A 124 7.38 -28.42 -20.39
C SER A 124 8.07 -28.06 -19.07
N LYS A 125 8.66 -26.86 -19.00
CA LYS A 125 9.39 -26.32 -17.85
C LYS A 125 9.05 -24.83 -17.67
N GLU A 126 9.46 -24.28 -16.54
CA GLU A 126 9.44 -22.83 -16.27
C GLU A 126 10.02 -22.04 -17.47
N LEU A 127 9.27 -21.05 -17.95
CA LEU A 127 9.75 -20.15 -19.00
C LEU A 127 10.62 -19.06 -18.38
N ARG A 128 11.87 -18.96 -18.83
CA ARG A 128 12.77 -17.89 -18.39
C ARG A 128 12.99 -16.88 -19.52
N LEU A 129 12.39 -15.70 -19.37
CA LEU A 129 12.65 -14.55 -20.23
C LEU A 129 13.76 -13.72 -19.59
N HIS A 130 14.99 -13.99 -20.03
CA HIS A 130 16.19 -13.25 -19.64
C HIS A 130 16.87 -12.65 -20.87
N GLU A 131 17.93 -11.87 -20.66
CA GLU A 131 18.81 -11.38 -21.74
C GLU A 131 18.13 -10.47 -22.78
N PHE A 132 17.14 -9.67 -22.36
CA PHE A 132 16.55 -8.62 -23.18
C PHE A 132 16.61 -7.24 -22.50
N ALA A 133 16.81 -6.18 -23.26
CA ALA A 133 16.78 -4.79 -22.82
C ALA A 133 15.72 -4.03 -23.61
N VAL A 134 14.78 -3.38 -22.94
CA VAL A 134 13.68 -2.69 -23.62
C VAL A 134 13.30 -1.35 -22.99
N ASP A 135 12.73 -0.41 -23.76
CA ASP A 135 12.14 0.77 -23.13
C ASP A 135 10.77 0.42 -22.53
N ASN A 136 9.90 -0.24 -23.31
CA ASN A 136 8.56 -0.65 -22.89
C ASN A 136 8.37 -2.15 -23.04
N PHE A 137 8.09 -2.83 -21.94
CA PHE A 137 7.73 -4.24 -21.89
C PHE A 137 6.26 -4.42 -21.52
N SER A 138 5.53 -5.20 -22.30
CA SER A 138 4.12 -5.53 -22.05
C SER A 138 3.91 -7.04 -22.08
N PHE A 139 3.37 -7.58 -21.00
CA PHE A 139 3.01 -8.99 -20.86
C PHE A 139 1.54 -9.10 -20.43
N VAL A 140 0.66 -9.41 -21.39
CA VAL A 140 -0.78 -9.18 -21.25
C VAL A 140 -1.59 -10.41 -21.65
N ASN A 141 -2.44 -10.88 -20.74
CA ASN A 141 -3.42 -11.94 -20.99
C ASN A 141 -2.80 -13.23 -21.57
N ASN A 142 -1.56 -13.54 -21.25
CA ASN A 142 -0.93 -14.76 -21.73
C ASN A 142 -1.38 -15.95 -20.88
N GLU A 143 -1.55 -17.10 -21.51
CA GLU A 143 -1.76 -18.40 -20.87
C GLU A 143 -0.42 -19.11 -20.74
N ALA A 144 -0.19 -19.78 -19.61
CA ALA A 144 0.98 -20.63 -19.45
C ALA A 144 0.65 -21.90 -18.68
N SER A 145 1.27 -23.01 -19.10
CA SER A 145 1.20 -24.29 -18.39
C SER A 145 2.10 -24.35 -17.15
N ASN A 146 3.11 -23.48 -17.10
CA ASN A 146 4.11 -23.39 -16.05
C ASN A 146 4.40 -21.94 -15.69
N ASP A 147 5.12 -21.74 -14.59
CA ASP A 147 5.52 -20.42 -14.13
C ASP A 147 6.46 -19.71 -15.13
N ILE A 148 6.40 -18.38 -15.11
CA ILE A 148 7.16 -17.50 -15.97
C ILE A 148 8.06 -16.63 -15.12
N TYR A 149 9.35 -16.68 -15.40
CA TYR A 149 10.37 -15.87 -14.76
C TYR A 149 10.91 -14.82 -15.74
N ILE A 150 10.73 -13.54 -15.41
CA ILE A 150 11.07 -12.39 -16.23
C ILE A 150 12.19 -11.61 -15.53
N LYS A 151 13.34 -11.52 -16.19
CA LYS A 151 14.52 -10.81 -15.70
C LYS A 151 15.19 -10.02 -16.83
N PRO A 152 14.67 -8.83 -17.18
CA PRO A 152 15.27 -7.99 -18.22
C PRO A 152 16.67 -7.54 -17.80
N LEU A 153 17.55 -7.34 -18.79
CA LEU A 153 18.83 -6.66 -18.61
C LEU A 153 18.60 -5.18 -18.25
N ALA A 154 17.60 -4.56 -18.89
CA ALA A 154 17.11 -3.22 -18.59
C ALA A 154 15.65 -3.11 -19.05
N ALA A 155 14.78 -2.49 -18.27
CA ALA A 155 13.47 -2.05 -18.73
C ALA A 155 13.06 -0.75 -18.05
N LYS A 156 12.54 0.23 -18.80
CA LYS A 156 12.03 1.48 -18.21
C LYS A 156 10.59 1.30 -17.74
N VAL A 157 9.72 0.83 -18.64
CA VAL A 157 8.30 0.64 -18.36
C VAL A 157 7.94 -0.84 -18.47
N VAL A 158 7.24 -1.35 -17.47
CA VAL A 158 6.73 -2.72 -17.43
C VAL A 158 5.23 -2.71 -17.20
N PHE A 159 4.48 -3.35 -18.09
CA PHE A 159 3.04 -3.54 -18.02
C PHE A 159 2.71 -5.02 -17.87
N LEU A 160 2.09 -5.39 -16.76
CA LEU A 160 1.68 -6.77 -16.48
C LEU A 160 0.16 -6.85 -16.32
N LYS A 161 -0.44 -7.81 -17.02
CA LYS A 161 -1.86 -8.14 -16.89
C LYS A 161 -2.03 -9.65 -17.02
N GLY A 162 -2.58 -10.27 -15.98
CA GLY A 162 -2.78 -11.72 -15.91
C GLY A 162 -3.95 -12.18 -16.77
N ASN A 163 -4.33 -13.44 -16.61
CA ASN A 163 -5.50 -14.03 -17.22
C ASN A 163 -6.22 -14.98 -16.24
N ASP A 164 -7.21 -15.74 -16.72
CA ASP A 164 -8.02 -16.68 -15.94
C ASP A 164 -7.31 -18.00 -15.57
N LYS A 165 -6.16 -18.32 -16.16
CA LYS A 165 -5.35 -19.49 -15.82
C LYS A 165 -4.49 -19.22 -14.58
N LYS A 166 -4.30 -20.26 -13.79
CA LYS A 166 -3.46 -20.21 -12.58
C LYS A 166 -2.03 -20.60 -12.93
N TYR A 167 -1.14 -19.62 -12.89
CA TYR A 167 0.32 -19.76 -12.98
C TYR A 167 0.95 -18.52 -12.34
N GLN A 168 2.26 -18.55 -12.09
CA GLN A 168 2.98 -17.43 -11.50
C GLN A 168 3.80 -16.65 -12.55
N VAL A 169 3.75 -15.32 -12.48
CA VAL A 169 4.67 -14.41 -13.17
C VAL A 169 5.59 -13.76 -12.15
N THR A 170 6.87 -14.10 -12.21
CA THR A 170 7.91 -13.49 -11.39
C THR A 170 8.66 -12.43 -12.18
N LEU A 171 8.62 -11.17 -11.74
CA LEU A 171 9.47 -10.08 -12.21
C LEU A 171 10.61 -9.86 -11.21
N SER A 172 11.84 -10.03 -11.66
CA SER A 172 13.03 -9.78 -10.84
C SER A 172 13.82 -8.60 -11.40
N GLY A 173 14.10 -7.61 -10.55
CA GLY A 173 15.12 -6.60 -10.85
C GLY A 173 16.53 -7.16 -10.73
N ARG A 174 17.51 -6.45 -11.29
CA ARG A 174 18.93 -6.64 -10.99
C ARG A 174 19.27 -5.80 -9.76
N SER A 175 20.09 -6.36 -8.86
CA SER A 175 20.56 -5.65 -7.66
C SER A 175 21.32 -4.36 -7.96
N ASP A 176 21.92 -4.25 -9.16
CA ASP A 176 22.97 -3.27 -9.43
C ASP A 176 22.52 -2.15 -10.40
N ASN A 177 21.56 -1.31 -10.00
CA ASN A 177 21.28 0.04 -10.56
C ASN A 177 20.19 0.24 -11.62
N GLY A 178 19.43 -0.78 -12.02
CA GLY A 178 18.25 -0.54 -12.87
C GLY A 178 17.09 0.02 -12.05
N ILE A 179 16.79 1.32 -12.18
CA ILE A 179 15.51 1.87 -11.70
C ILE A 179 14.51 1.77 -12.85
N TYR A 180 13.41 1.06 -12.64
CA TYR A 180 12.28 1.08 -13.57
C TYR A 180 11.60 2.45 -13.46
N ASP A 181 11.43 3.17 -14.56
CA ASP A 181 10.62 4.39 -14.59
C ASP A 181 9.19 4.09 -14.10
N GLN A 182 8.62 2.97 -14.55
CA GLN A 182 7.25 2.61 -14.22
C GLN A 182 6.96 1.11 -14.28
N ILE A 183 6.24 0.60 -13.29
CA ILE A 183 5.62 -0.73 -13.28
C ILE A 183 4.12 -0.55 -13.09
N ARG A 184 3.31 -1.10 -14.00
CA ARG A 184 1.85 -1.15 -13.88
C ARG A 184 1.37 -2.59 -13.85
N LEU A 185 0.57 -2.91 -12.84
CA LEU A 185 -0.08 -4.20 -12.68
C LEU A 185 -1.60 -4.03 -12.72
N PHE A 186 -2.25 -4.80 -13.59
CA PHE A 186 -3.71 -4.84 -13.72
C PHE A 186 -4.24 -6.20 -13.27
N CYS A 187 -5.06 -6.16 -12.23
CA CYS A 187 -5.73 -7.32 -11.66
C CYS A 187 -7.22 -7.26 -11.99
N TYR A 188 -7.81 -8.40 -12.34
CA TYR A 188 -9.25 -8.50 -12.56
C TYR A 188 -9.78 -9.69 -11.77
N SER A 189 -11.03 -9.62 -11.32
CA SER A 189 -11.64 -10.63 -10.45
C SER A 189 -11.70 -12.03 -11.07
N GLN A 190 -11.71 -12.13 -12.39
CA GLN A 190 -11.69 -13.39 -13.13
C GLN A 190 -10.26 -13.93 -13.36
N HIS A 191 -9.23 -13.14 -13.09
CA HIS A 191 -7.84 -13.54 -13.30
C HIS A 191 -7.29 -14.29 -12.08
N ARG A 192 -6.56 -15.39 -12.35
CA ARG A 192 -5.97 -16.28 -11.34
C ARG A 192 -4.45 -16.33 -11.37
N THR A 193 -3.83 -15.49 -12.19
CA THR A 193 -2.37 -15.36 -12.27
C THR A 193 -1.79 -14.77 -10.99
N ASP A 194 -0.80 -15.44 -10.41
CA ASP A 194 -0.03 -14.94 -9.27
C ASP A 194 1.10 -14.04 -9.78
N PHE A 195 1.36 -12.92 -9.09
CA PHE A 195 2.43 -11.98 -9.42
C PHE A 195 3.44 -11.91 -8.30
N VAL A 196 4.72 -12.05 -8.64
CA VAL A 196 5.81 -11.94 -7.69
C VAL A 196 6.84 -10.92 -8.16
N PHE A 197 7.22 -10.02 -7.26
CA PHE A 197 8.18 -8.95 -7.50
C PHE A 197 9.36 -9.09 -6.55
N PHE A 198 10.57 -9.27 -7.09
CA PHE A 198 11.80 -9.43 -6.29
C PHE A 198 12.86 -8.39 -6.65
N ASN A 199 13.46 -7.77 -5.62
CA ASN A 199 14.61 -6.88 -5.75
C ASN A 199 14.40 -5.79 -6.80
N ILE A 200 13.28 -5.07 -6.69
CA ILE A 200 12.86 -4.06 -7.65
C ILE A 200 13.11 -2.67 -7.10
N ASN A 201 13.74 -1.81 -7.89
CA ASN A 201 13.80 -0.37 -7.64
C ASN A 201 13.01 0.33 -8.73
N ALA A 202 11.99 1.12 -8.38
CA ALA A 202 11.14 1.78 -9.37
C ALA A 202 10.78 3.22 -8.97
N ASP A 203 10.72 4.11 -9.95
CA ASP A 203 10.19 5.47 -9.73
C ASP A 203 8.68 5.42 -9.51
N MET A 204 7.95 4.56 -10.23
CA MET A 204 6.51 4.40 -10.05
C MET A 204 6.09 2.93 -10.05
N VAL A 205 5.30 2.51 -9.05
CA VAL A 205 4.59 1.22 -9.06
C VAL A 205 3.11 1.49 -8.88
N GLN A 206 2.29 1.04 -9.82
CA GLN A 206 0.85 1.19 -9.81
C GLN A 206 0.16 -0.17 -9.88
N VAL A 207 -0.77 -0.43 -8.96
CA VAL A 207 -1.65 -1.61 -8.98
C VAL A 207 -3.09 -1.15 -9.04
N VAL A 208 -3.86 -1.70 -9.98
CA VAL A 208 -5.27 -1.36 -10.21
C VAL A 208 -6.11 -2.62 -10.38
N GLY A 209 -7.33 -2.59 -9.83
CA GLY A 209 -8.38 -3.58 -10.10
C GLY A 209 -8.66 -4.53 -8.94
N SER A 210 -9.03 -5.79 -9.21
CA SER A 210 -9.46 -6.73 -8.16
C SER A 210 -8.57 -7.96 -8.15
N LEU A 211 -7.99 -8.27 -6.98
CA LEU A 211 -7.24 -9.49 -6.72
C LEU A 211 -8.16 -10.50 -6.05
N LYS A 212 -8.53 -11.56 -6.76
CA LYS A 212 -9.36 -12.67 -6.26
C LYS A 212 -8.74 -13.99 -6.66
N ASP A 213 -8.71 -14.96 -5.75
CA ASP A 213 -8.15 -16.31 -5.97
C ASP A 213 -6.71 -16.31 -6.51
N SER A 214 -5.95 -15.24 -6.24
CA SER A 214 -4.61 -14.97 -6.74
C SER A 214 -3.77 -14.25 -5.69
N THR A 215 -2.46 -14.24 -5.91
CA THR A 215 -1.45 -13.72 -4.99
C THR A 215 -0.66 -12.60 -5.63
N ILE A 216 -0.45 -11.51 -4.90
CA ILE A 216 0.60 -10.54 -5.22
C ILE A 216 1.61 -10.61 -4.09
N TYR A 217 2.85 -10.94 -4.40
CA TYR A 217 3.95 -10.95 -3.45
C TYR A 217 5.04 -9.97 -3.88
N THR A 218 5.42 -9.07 -2.99
CA THR A 218 6.57 -8.17 -3.20
C THR A 218 7.61 -8.43 -2.12
N ASN A 219 8.87 -8.52 -2.51
CA ASN A 219 10.00 -8.66 -1.61
C ASN A 219 11.19 -7.81 -2.08
N ASN A 220 11.69 -6.96 -1.20
CA ASN A 220 12.74 -5.98 -1.48
C ASN A 220 12.33 -5.04 -2.62
N LEU A 221 11.31 -4.23 -2.35
CA LEU A 221 10.79 -3.25 -3.29
C LEU A 221 11.16 -1.85 -2.80
N SER A 222 11.92 -1.11 -3.60
CA SER A 222 12.20 0.32 -3.36
C SER A 222 11.40 1.17 -4.34
N ILE A 223 10.61 2.13 -3.83
CA ILE A 223 9.76 2.99 -4.69
C ILE A 223 9.92 4.48 -4.43
N ARG A 224 9.81 5.30 -5.49
CA ARG A 224 9.56 6.75 -5.35
C ARG A 224 8.06 7.05 -5.22
N LEU A 225 7.22 6.44 -6.04
CA LEU A 225 5.76 6.63 -6.01
C LEU A 225 5.05 5.27 -6.08
N GLY A 226 4.41 4.88 -4.99
CA GLY A 226 3.52 3.70 -4.95
C GLY A 226 2.07 4.11 -5.04
N ILE A 227 1.29 3.50 -5.93
CA ILE A 227 -0.13 3.78 -6.12
C ILE A 227 -0.93 2.48 -6.09
N LEU A 228 -1.85 2.39 -5.13
CA LEU A 228 -2.96 1.44 -5.14
C LEU A 228 -4.23 2.26 -5.40
N ASP A 229 -4.80 2.12 -6.59
CA ASP A 229 -5.99 2.90 -6.99
C ASP A 229 -7.10 1.97 -7.49
N HIS A 230 -8.30 2.13 -6.93
CA HIS A 230 -9.43 1.23 -7.16
C HIS A 230 -9.04 -0.25 -7.00
N PHE A 231 -8.22 -0.55 -5.98
CA PHE A 231 -7.68 -1.88 -5.73
C PHE A 231 -8.48 -2.62 -4.65
N PHE A 232 -9.02 -3.80 -4.99
CA PHE A 232 -9.81 -4.64 -4.08
C PHE A 232 -9.10 -5.97 -3.86
N ASN A 233 -8.67 -6.25 -2.64
CA ASN A 233 -7.98 -7.49 -2.29
C ASN A 233 -8.90 -8.48 -1.56
N ASP A 234 -9.44 -9.44 -2.33
CA ASP A 234 -10.10 -10.66 -1.84
C ASP A 234 -9.18 -11.90 -1.95
N GLY A 235 -7.93 -11.70 -2.39
CA GLY A 235 -6.90 -12.72 -2.57
C GLY A 235 -5.82 -12.65 -1.50
N ASN A 236 -4.56 -12.85 -1.91
CA ASN A 236 -3.41 -12.86 -1.02
C ASN A 236 -2.37 -11.80 -1.41
N LEU A 237 -2.48 -10.60 -0.81
CA LEU A 237 -1.48 -9.55 -0.96
C LEU A 237 -0.45 -9.64 0.17
N LYS A 238 0.83 -9.79 -0.19
CA LYS A 238 1.97 -9.81 0.72
C LYS A 238 3.01 -8.79 0.32
N ILE A 239 3.35 -7.89 1.23
CA ILE A 239 4.34 -6.83 1.01
C ILE A 239 5.47 -7.01 2.01
N SER A 240 6.68 -7.25 1.52
CA SER A 240 7.86 -7.48 2.37
C SER A 240 9.01 -6.55 1.98
N ASN A 241 9.62 -5.91 2.99
CA ASN A 241 10.78 -5.03 2.80
C ASN A 241 10.51 -3.89 1.78
N LEU A 242 9.35 -3.23 1.90
CA LEU A 242 9.05 -2.03 1.12
C LEU A 242 9.81 -0.83 1.68
N GLN A 243 10.58 -0.16 0.83
CA GLN A 243 11.40 0.98 1.21
C GLN A 243 11.20 2.16 0.23
N PRO A 244 11.36 3.41 0.69
CA PRO A 244 11.40 4.54 -0.21
C PRO A 244 12.76 4.64 -0.92
N VAL A 245 12.77 4.95 -2.21
CA VAL A 245 14.00 5.28 -2.97
C VAL A 245 14.63 6.59 -2.47
N SER A 246 13.83 7.54 -1.99
CA SER A 246 14.31 8.86 -1.54
C SER A 246 13.42 9.44 -0.44
N THR A 247 13.87 10.51 0.22
CA THR A 247 13.08 11.24 1.23
C THR A 247 11.81 11.87 0.68
N ASN A 248 11.71 12.05 -0.64
CA ASN A 248 10.53 12.60 -1.33
C ASN A 248 9.59 11.50 -1.83
N SER A 249 9.81 10.24 -1.43
CA SER A 249 8.97 9.13 -1.84
C SER A 249 7.57 9.22 -1.23
N ARG A 250 6.56 8.79 -2.00
CA ARG A 250 5.14 8.87 -1.63
C ARG A 250 4.45 7.53 -1.84
N LEU A 251 3.52 7.22 -0.94
CA LEU A 251 2.61 6.09 -1.07
C LEU A 251 1.18 6.61 -1.13
N VAL A 252 0.39 6.14 -2.09
CA VAL A 252 -0.96 6.61 -2.37
C VAL A 252 -1.89 5.41 -2.44
N ILE A 253 -2.86 5.35 -1.53
CA ILE A 253 -3.88 4.30 -1.46
C ILE A 253 -5.24 4.98 -1.57
N LYS A 254 -5.89 4.81 -2.71
CA LYS A 254 -7.14 5.51 -3.07
C LYS A 254 -8.22 4.52 -3.45
N LYS A 255 -9.43 4.71 -2.92
CA LYS A 255 -10.62 3.92 -3.28
C LYS A 255 -10.36 2.42 -3.23
N SER A 256 -9.57 1.97 -2.26
CA SER A 256 -9.01 0.62 -2.22
C SER A 256 -9.37 -0.10 -0.94
N VAL A 257 -9.55 -1.43 -1.01
CA VAL A 257 -9.78 -2.31 0.13
C VAL A 257 -8.61 -3.29 0.19
N LEU A 258 -7.77 -3.19 1.21
CA LEU A 258 -6.57 -4.03 1.32
C LEU A 258 -6.88 -5.43 1.89
N GLY A 259 -8.05 -5.66 2.48
CA GLY A 259 -8.41 -6.95 3.07
C GLY A 259 -7.32 -7.48 4.01
N LYS A 260 -7.09 -8.79 3.98
CA LYS A 260 -6.10 -9.50 4.81
C LYS A 260 -4.66 -9.39 4.28
N THR A 261 -4.24 -8.18 3.93
CA THR A 261 -2.87 -7.92 3.44
C THR A 261 -1.84 -8.18 4.55
N GLN A 262 -0.81 -8.95 4.26
CA GLN A 262 0.34 -9.12 5.16
C GLN A 262 1.43 -8.10 4.81
N ILE A 263 1.89 -7.34 5.80
CA ILE A 263 2.95 -6.35 5.62
C ILE A 263 4.10 -6.70 6.57
N ASN A 264 5.29 -6.96 6.02
CA ASN A 264 6.43 -7.46 6.77
C ASN A 264 7.64 -6.53 6.62
N ASN A 265 8.29 -6.19 7.74
CA ASN A 265 9.57 -5.46 7.77
C ASN A 265 9.53 -4.15 6.94
N CYS A 266 8.46 -3.37 7.09
CA CYS A 266 8.26 -2.12 6.35
C CYS A 266 8.31 -0.93 7.31
N ASP A 267 8.92 0.18 6.89
CA ASP A 267 8.93 1.41 7.65
C ASP A 267 8.29 2.55 6.86
N PHE A 268 7.00 2.77 7.12
CA PHE A 268 6.22 3.81 6.46
C PHE A 268 6.55 5.22 6.95
N SER A 269 7.29 5.35 8.07
CA SER A 269 7.73 6.65 8.59
C SER A 269 8.82 7.30 7.71
N LYS A 270 9.50 6.50 6.87
CA LYS A 270 10.52 6.98 5.92
C LYS A 270 9.94 7.62 4.65
N PHE A 271 8.66 7.41 4.35
CA PHE A 271 7.99 8.05 3.23
C PHE A 271 7.64 9.50 3.57
N GLN A 272 7.81 10.42 2.62
CA GLN A 272 7.40 11.82 2.80
C GLN A 272 5.92 11.93 3.11
N THR A 273 5.11 11.22 2.32
CA THR A 273 3.66 11.22 2.45
C THR A 273 3.08 9.85 2.20
N VAL A 274 2.16 9.42 3.05
CA VAL A 274 1.26 8.29 2.85
C VAL A 274 -0.16 8.84 2.76
N ASN A 275 -0.71 8.86 1.56
CA ASN A 275 -2.06 9.35 1.29
C ASN A 275 -3.04 8.18 1.33
N LEU A 276 -3.96 8.20 2.30
CA LEU A 276 -5.05 7.24 2.42
C LEU A 276 -6.37 7.98 2.15
N GLU A 277 -7.02 7.67 1.03
CA GLU A 277 -8.25 8.34 0.61
C GLU A 277 -9.32 7.31 0.23
N ASN A 278 -10.48 7.38 0.88
CA ASN A 278 -11.63 6.48 0.64
C ASN A 278 -11.22 4.99 0.61
N SER A 279 -10.33 4.58 1.52
CA SER A 279 -9.74 3.24 1.52
C SER A 279 -9.97 2.53 2.85
N ASN A 280 -9.97 1.20 2.83
CA ASN A 280 -10.13 0.34 4.00
C ASN A 280 -8.85 -0.49 4.23
N ILE A 281 -8.22 -0.27 5.37
CA ILE A 281 -6.99 -0.95 5.82
C ILE A 281 -7.20 -1.72 7.14
N LEU A 282 -8.44 -1.93 7.58
CA LEU A 282 -8.76 -2.47 8.92
C LEU A 282 -8.31 -3.91 9.17
N GLU A 283 -8.01 -4.66 8.12
CA GLU A 283 -7.71 -6.10 8.17
C GLU A 283 -6.25 -6.43 7.87
N ILE A 284 -5.38 -5.42 7.73
CA ILE A 284 -3.97 -5.67 7.49
C ILE A 284 -3.31 -6.34 8.72
N THR A 285 -2.35 -7.23 8.44
CA THR A 285 -1.52 -7.91 9.45
C THR A 285 -0.07 -7.42 9.34
N PRO A 286 0.31 -6.38 10.11
CA PRO A 286 1.69 -5.92 10.21
C PRO A 286 2.57 -6.88 11.03
N VAL A 287 3.77 -7.18 10.53
CA VAL A 287 4.84 -7.90 11.23
C VAL A 287 6.13 -7.08 11.12
N ASN A 288 6.65 -6.59 12.25
CA ASN A 288 7.81 -5.68 12.30
C ASN A 288 7.61 -4.44 11.41
N VAL A 289 6.46 -3.78 11.52
CA VAL A 289 6.12 -2.61 10.70
C VAL A 289 6.10 -1.36 11.56
N VAL A 290 6.82 -0.32 11.12
CA VAL A 290 6.62 1.03 11.63
C VAL A 290 5.54 1.67 10.77
N LEU A 291 4.34 1.82 11.33
CA LEU A 291 3.21 2.46 10.66
C LEU A 291 3.45 3.97 10.46
N CYS A 292 2.48 4.66 9.85
CA CYS A 292 2.65 6.04 9.43
C CYS A 292 2.67 7.02 10.63
N ASN A 293 3.53 8.04 10.57
CA ASN A 293 3.51 9.16 11.51
C ASN A 293 2.46 10.20 11.11
N ASN A 294 1.94 10.97 12.08
CA ASN A 294 0.99 12.08 11.82
C ASN A 294 1.51 13.08 10.77
N LYS A 295 2.82 13.36 10.76
CA LYS A 295 3.44 14.27 9.78
C LYS A 295 3.38 13.74 8.34
N ASN A 296 3.29 12.42 8.17
CA ASN A 296 3.40 11.78 6.86
C ASN A 296 2.01 11.41 6.32
N ILE A 297 0.99 11.28 7.17
CA ILE A 297 -0.37 10.95 6.72
C ILE A 297 -0.98 12.19 6.06
N ALA A 298 -1.22 12.09 4.75
CA ALA A 298 -1.92 13.12 3.99
C ALA A 298 -3.35 12.67 3.71
N SER A 299 -4.29 13.62 3.71
CA SER A 299 -5.67 13.39 3.27
C SER A 299 -6.24 14.68 2.66
N SER A 300 -7.36 14.58 1.94
CA SER A 300 -8.01 15.73 1.31
C SER A 300 -8.82 16.60 2.28
N ASN A 301 -9.25 16.06 3.43
CA ASN A 301 -10.07 16.78 4.40
C ASN A 301 -9.92 16.21 5.83
N LEU A 302 -10.31 17.00 6.85
CA LEU A 302 -10.17 16.60 8.25
C LEU A 302 -10.96 15.32 8.62
N PHE A 303 -12.12 15.07 8.01
CA PHE A 303 -12.90 13.86 8.26
C PHE A 303 -12.18 12.61 7.77
N SER A 304 -11.56 12.66 6.60
CA SER A 304 -10.70 11.60 6.07
C SER A 304 -9.47 11.39 6.94
N THR A 305 -8.83 12.47 7.43
CA THR A 305 -7.72 12.35 8.40
C THR A 305 -8.17 11.63 9.68
N LYS A 306 -9.32 12.01 10.25
CA LYS A 306 -9.88 11.35 11.44
C LYS A 306 -10.11 9.86 11.17
N GLU A 307 -10.72 9.54 10.03
CA GLU A 307 -11.02 8.17 9.64
C GLU A 307 -9.73 7.35 9.45
N ASN A 308 -8.68 7.93 8.85
CA ASN A 308 -7.37 7.29 8.71
C ASN A 308 -6.78 6.93 10.08
N PHE A 309 -6.82 7.85 11.06
CA PHE A 309 -6.37 7.57 12.42
C PHE A 309 -7.22 6.51 13.12
N ARG A 310 -8.54 6.52 12.91
CA ARG A 310 -9.44 5.49 13.44
C ARG A 310 -9.06 4.10 12.92
N GLN A 311 -8.79 3.97 11.63
CA GLN A 311 -8.38 2.71 11.02
C GLN A 311 -7.02 2.24 11.57
N LEU A 312 -6.02 3.12 11.62
CA LEU A 312 -4.70 2.81 12.17
C LEU A 312 -4.75 2.41 13.66
N LYS A 313 -5.61 3.05 14.45
CA LYS A 313 -5.88 2.67 15.84
C LYS A 313 -6.43 1.25 15.94
N ILE A 314 -7.40 0.89 15.09
CA ILE A 314 -7.99 -0.46 15.08
C ILE A 314 -6.95 -1.50 14.65
N VAL A 315 -6.15 -1.21 13.62
CA VAL A 315 -5.05 -2.08 13.19
C VAL A 315 -4.07 -2.30 14.34
N SER A 316 -3.62 -1.24 15.00
CA SER A 316 -2.67 -1.34 16.13
C SER A 316 -3.26 -2.16 17.28
N GLN A 317 -4.55 -1.95 17.60
CA GLN A 317 -5.25 -2.73 18.62
C GLN A 317 -5.35 -4.22 18.27
N LYS A 318 -5.65 -4.57 17.01
CA LYS A 318 -5.74 -5.98 16.57
C LYS A 318 -4.40 -6.71 16.63
N ASN A 319 -3.29 -5.98 16.55
CA ASN A 319 -1.93 -6.54 16.57
C ASN A 319 -1.23 -6.31 17.92
N GLU A 320 -1.99 -5.99 18.97
CA GLU A 320 -1.49 -5.80 20.34
C GLU A 320 -0.40 -4.71 20.50
N ASP A 321 -0.32 -3.78 19.54
CA ASP A 321 0.58 -2.63 19.57
C ASP A 321 -0.06 -1.47 20.36
N ILE A 322 0.13 -1.53 21.68
CA ILE A 322 -0.50 -0.59 22.62
C ILE A 322 0.02 0.84 22.41
N ASP A 323 1.32 1.00 22.15
CA ASP A 323 1.93 2.33 22.03
C ASP A 323 1.40 3.07 20.80
N ASN A 324 1.38 2.42 19.63
CA ASN A 324 0.83 3.03 18.43
C ASN A 324 -0.70 3.22 18.53
N LYS A 325 -1.42 2.30 19.17
CA LYS A 325 -2.85 2.46 19.45
C LYS A 325 -3.13 3.75 20.21
N LEU A 326 -2.37 4.05 21.27
CA LEU A 326 -2.55 5.26 22.08
C LEU A 326 -2.21 6.53 21.28
N ILE A 327 -1.13 6.49 20.49
CA ILE A 327 -0.72 7.59 19.61
C ILE A 327 -1.83 7.90 18.59
N TYR A 328 -2.35 6.89 17.89
CA TYR A 328 -3.41 7.10 16.90
C TYR A 328 -4.73 7.52 17.53
N ALA A 329 -5.08 7.02 18.72
CA ALA A 329 -6.23 7.50 19.46
C ALA A 329 -6.12 8.99 19.83
N ARG A 330 -4.92 9.45 20.24
CA ARG A 330 -4.65 10.87 20.49
C ARG A 330 -4.85 11.71 19.23
N HIS A 331 -4.32 11.25 18.08
CA HIS A 331 -4.43 11.98 16.82
C HIS A 331 -5.86 12.03 16.28
N GLU A 332 -6.63 10.94 16.41
CA GLU A 332 -8.06 10.91 16.08
C GLU A 332 -8.84 11.94 16.89
N MET A 333 -8.63 11.99 18.22
CA MET A 333 -9.33 12.92 19.11
C MET A 333 -8.92 14.38 18.90
N ASN A 334 -7.64 14.65 18.63
CA ASN A 334 -7.18 15.98 18.23
C ASN A 334 -7.86 16.43 16.93
N THR A 335 -7.94 15.54 15.94
CA THR A 335 -8.62 15.85 14.67
C THR A 335 -10.10 16.12 14.90
N LEU A 336 -10.76 15.34 15.76
CA LEU A 336 -12.15 15.56 16.16
C LEU A 336 -12.36 16.91 16.86
N LEU A 337 -11.43 17.31 17.73
CA LEU A 337 -11.46 18.63 18.37
C LEU A 337 -11.35 19.75 17.33
N THR A 338 -10.47 19.62 16.33
CA THR A 338 -10.35 20.59 15.23
C THR A 338 -11.63 20.66 14.41
N ILE A 339 -12.21 19.51 14.03
CA ILE A 339 -13.50 19.45 13.33
C ILE A 339 -14.59 20.13 14.17
N ALA A 340 -14.67 19.85 15.47
CA ALA A 340 -15.66 20.46 16.36
C ALA A 340 -15.49 21.97 16.49
N LYS A 341 -14.26 22.50 16.38
CA LYS A 341 -14.00 23.94 16.36
C LYS A 341 -14.50 24.58 15.06
N GLU A 342 -14.20 23.96 13.92
CA GLU A 342 -14.54 24.47 12.58
C GLU A 342 -16.02 24.30 12.22
N THR A 343 -16.71 23.35 12.86
CA THR A 343 -18.14 23.08 12.65
C THR A 343 -19.02 23.67 13.75
N ASN A 344 -20.32 23.74 13.50
CA ASN A 344 -21.33 24.14 14.49
C ASN A 344 -21.65 23.00 15.48
N ALA A 345 -20.63 22.28 15.95
CA ALA A 345 -20.80 21.26 17.00
C ALA A 345 -21.34 21.90 18.29
N SER A 346 -22.05 21.12 19.10
CA SER A 346 -22.65 21.62 20.34
C SER A 346 -21.59 22.16 21.31
N PHE A 347 -21.92 23.19 22.08
CA PHE A 347 -21.02 23.74 23.09
C PHE A 347 -20.56 22.67 24.09
N ASN A 348 -21.46 21.75 24.46
CA ASN A 348 -21.16 20.66 25.38
C ASN A 348 -20.09 19.72 24.83
N ASP A 349 -20.18 19.34 23.54
CA ASP A 349 -19.16 18.49 22.91
C ASP A 349 -17.81 19.20 22.83
N LYS A 350 -17.80 20.47 22.44
CA LYS A 350 -16.59 21.30 22.41
C LYS A 350 -15.96 21.39 23.79
N PHE A 351 -16.77 21.63 24.83
CA PHE A 351 -16.32 21.72 26.21
C PHE A 351 -15.73 20.39 26.70
N ILE A 352 -16.40 19.26 26.47
CA ILE A 352 -15.94 17.93 26.87
C ILE A 352 -14.62 17.57 26.16
N LEU A 353 -14.53 17.80 24.85
CA LEU A 353 -13.31 17.51 24.09
C LEU A 353 -12.15 18.42 24.53
N TYR A 354 -12.41 19.70 24.75
CA TYR A 354 -11.40 20.66 25.18
C TYR A 354 -10.88 20.36 26.59
N THR A 355 -11.77 20.10 27.54
CA THR A 355 -11.40 19.77 28.92
C THR A 355 -10.66 18.42 29.01
N SER A 356 -11.03 17.43 28.19
CA SER A 356 -10.32 16.16 28.07
C SER A 356 -8.90 16.36 27.49
N TRP A 357 -8.75 17.14 26.43
CA TRP A 357 -7.45 17.53 25.90
C TRP A 357 -6.58 18.24 26.94
N LEU A 358 -7.17 19.20 27.66
CA LEU A 358 -6.48 20.05 28.63
C LEU A 358 -6.05 19.28 29.89
N SER A 359 -6.91 18.40 30.40
CA SER A 359 -6.71 17.73 31.69
C SER A 359 -5.84 16.48 31.59
N ASN A 360 -6.09 15.61 30.60
CA ASN A 360 -5.42 14.30 30.53
C ASN A 360 -4.94 13.90 29.13
N ASP A 361 -4.95 14.84 28.17
CA ASP A 361 -4.51 14.58 26.79
C ASP A 361 -5.27 13.39 26.16
N PHE A 362 -6.60 13.43 26.32
CA PHE A 362 -7.54 12.38 25.91
C PHE A 362 -7.29 11.02 26.56
N GLY A 363 -6.88 11.03 27.83
CA GLY A 363 -6.60 9.83 28.62
C GLY A 363 -5.19 9.25 28.41
N ASN A 364 -4.31 9.93 27.69
CA ASN A 364 -2.97 9.43 27.42
C ASN A 364 -1.93 9.83 28.50
N ASN A 365 -2.19 10.87 29.29
CA ASN A 365 -1.25 11.35 30.31
C ASN A 365 -1.88 11.41 31.71
N TRP A 366 -1.59 10.40 32.53
CA TRP A 366 -2.10 10.31 33.91
C TRP A 366 -1.48 11.38 34.82
N SER A 367 -0.22 11.74 34.62
CA SER A 367 0.48 12.74 35.46
C SER A 367 -0.13 14.12 35.27
N ARG A 368 -0.48 14.48 34.03
CA ARG A 368 -1.21 15.71 33.71
C ARG A 368 -2.57 15.73 34.42
N ALA A 369 -3.30 14.61 34.37
CA ALA A 369 -4.59 14.48 35.05
C ALA A 369 -4.47 14.65 36.56
N LEU A 370 -3.44 14.06 37.17
CA LEU A 370 -3.14 14.18 38.60
C LEU A 370 -2.79 15.62 38.99
N ILE A 371 -1.94 16.30 38.20
CA ILE A 371 -1.57 17.70 38.45
C ILE A 371 -2.81 18.60 38.39
N TRP A 372 -3.69 18.40 37.40
CA TRP A 372 -4.94 19.14 37.32
C TRP A 372 -5.86 18.88 38.51
N LEU A 373 -6.02 17.61 38.90
CA LEU A 373 -6.79 17.23 40.09
C LEU A 373 -6.27 17.95 41.32
N LEU A 374 -4.96 17.85 41.61
CA LEU A 374 -4.34 18.47 42.77
C LEU A 374 -4.42 20.01 42.72
N SER A 375 -4.11 20.62 41.58
CA SER A 375 -4.06 22.08 41.46
C SER A 375 -5.44 22.73 41.56
N VAL A 376 -6.45 22.16 40.91
CA VAL A 376 -7.82 22.68 40.95
C VAL A 376 -8.44 22.44 42.32
N SER A 377 -8.24 21.26 42.90
CA SER A 377 -8.70 20.99 44.26
C SER A 377 -8.01 21.90 45.28
N LEU A 378 -6.72 22.21 45.11
CA LEU A 378 -6.01 23.14 45.99
C LEU A 378 -6.58 24.56 45.90
N LEU A 379 -6.92 25.01 44.69
CA LEU A 379 -7.58 26.30 44.48
C LEU A 379 -8.94 26.35 45.18
N PHE A 380 -9.77 25.32 45.07
CA PHE A 380 -11.05 25.27 45.78
C PHE A 380 -10.88 25.21 47.30
N TYR A 381 -9.96 24.38 47.78
CA TYR A 381 -9.67 24.25 49.20
C TYR A 381 -9.21 25.57 49.83
N THR A 382 -8.32 26.29 49.15
CA THR A 382 -7.85 27.62 49.59
C THR A 382 -8.94 28.68 49.51
N ALA A 383 -9.77 28.66 48.46
CA ALA A 383 -10.93 29.56 48.35
C ALA A 383 -11.96 29.35 49.47
N ILE A 384 -12.28 28.10 49.81
CA ILE A 384 -13.19 27.77 50.92
C ILE A 384 -12.63 28.28 52.25
N LYS A 385 -11.34 28.05 52.51
CA LYS A 385 -10.68 28.56 53.72
C LYS A 385 -10.70 30.07 53.82
N TYR A 386 -10.42 30.75 52.71
CA TYR A 386 -10.48 32.20 52.63
C TYR A 386 -11.90 32.72 52.95
N LEU A 387 -12.93 32.08 52.39
CA LEU A 387 -14.32 32.44 52.66
C LEU A 387 -14.74 32.22 54.11
N LEU A 388 -14.17 31.22 54.78
CA LEU A 388 -14.38 30.94 56.20
C LEU A 388 -13.54 31.83 57.14
N GLY A 389 -12.71 32.74 56.60
CA GLY A 389 -11.91 33.68 57.39
C GLY A 389 -10.55 33.15 57.86
N TYR A 390 -10.09 32.00 57.36
CA TYR A 390 -8.74 31.50 57.64
C TYR A 390 -7.70 32.26 56.80
N VAL A 391 -7.15 33.34 57.36
CA VAL A 391 -6.16 34.21 56.65
C VAL A 391 -4.71 33.84 56.99
N TYR A 392 -4.47 33.20 58.13
CA TYR A 392 -3.12 32.87 58.61
C TYR A 392 -2.75 31.42 58.32
N PHE A 393 -1.57 31.23 57.73
CA PHE A 393 -0.97 29.92 57.50
C PHE A 393 0.06 29.64 58.61
N ASP A 394 -0.25 28.70 59.50
CA ASP A 394 0.70 28.22 60.50
C ASP A 394 1.56 27.08 59.92
N VAL A 395 2.87 27.32 59.81
CA VAL A 395 3.83 26.36 59.27
C VAL A 395 3.88 25.08 60.12
N LEU A 396 3.61 25.17 61.43
CA LEU A 396 3.61 24.03 62.33
C LEU A 396 2.44 23.06 62.05
N LEU A 397 1.37 23.53 61.41
CA LEU A 397 0.17 22.75 61.08
C LEU A 397 0.18 22.21 59.64
N ILE A 398 1.25 22.40 58.87
CA ILE A 398 1.28 22.03 57.45
C ILE A 398 0.95 20.54 57.22
N GLY A 399 1.37 19.65 58.12
CA GLY A 399 1.08 18.22 58.05
C GLY A 399 -0.40 17.91 58.19
N ASP A 400 -1.06 18.53 59.18
CA ASP A 400 -2.51 18.41 59.40
C ASP A 400 -3.29 18.96 58.20
N GLU A 401 -2.79 20.05 57.60
CA GLU A 401 -3.42 20.67 56.45
C GLU A 401 -3.28 19.84 55.17
N ILE A 402 -2.15 19.17 54.97
CA ILE A 402 -2.01 18.18 53.90
C ILE A 402 -3.00 17.02 54.13
N GLY A 403 -3.15 16.54 55.36
CA GLY A 403 -4.12 15.49 55.71
C GLY A 403 -5.56 15.90 55.38
N LYS A 404 -5.99 17.09 55.82
CA LYS A 404 -7.30 17.65 55.49
C LYS A 404 -7.49 17.83 53.98
N PHE A 405 -6.45 18.28 53.27
CA PHE A 405 -6.49 18.41 51.82
C PHE A 405 -6.67 17.06 51.11
N LEU A 406 -6.02 16.00 51.56
CA LEU A 406 -6.21 14.67 50.99
C LEU A 406 -7.62 14.12 51.25
N ILE A 407 -8.21 14.40 52.41
CA ILE A 407 -9.62 14.07 52.70
C ILE A 407 -10.56 14.88 51.78
N PHE A 408 -10.23 16.14 51.53
CA PHE A 408 -10.99 17.02 50.62
C PHE A 408 -11.06 16.47 49.18
N LEU A 409 -9.99 15.82 48.69
CA LEU A 409 -9.98 15.19 47.37
C LEU A 409 -11.06 14.12 47.18
N ASN A 410 -11.57 13.52 48.27
CA ASN A 410 -12.69 12.59 48.20
C ASN A 410 -14.01 13.37 48.03
N PRO A 411 -14.75 13.25 46.92
CA PRO A 411 -16.00 13.99 46.70
C PRO A 411 -17.10 13.71 47.75
N LEU A 412 -16.96 12.62 48.53
CA LEU A 412 -17.91 12.21 49.57
C LEU A 412 -17.61 12.78 50.96
N HIS A 413 -16.64 13.68 51.10
CA HIS A 413 -16.31 14.28 52.40
C HIS A 413 -17.47 15.14 52.94
N GLN A 414 -17.59 15.19 54.28
CA GLN A 414 -18.59 16.00 54.98
C GLN A 414 -18.00 17.36 55.33
N PHE A 415 -18.66 18.44 54.85
CA PHE A 415 -18.18 19.81 54.99
C PHE A 415 -17.91 20.21 56.45
N GLU A 416 -18.90 19.97 57.33
CA GLU A 416 -18.82 20.29 58.76
C GLU A 416 -17.64 19.61 59.45
N LYS A 417 -17.41 18.32 59.15
CA LYS A 417 -16.31 17.54 59.75
C LYS A 417 -14.94 18.02 59.29
N LEU A 418 -14.84 18.49 58.05
CA LEU A 418 -13.56 18.83 57.45
C LEU A 418 -13.11 20.26 57.81
N PHE A 419 -14.06 21.20 57.85
CA PHE A 419 -13.78 22.63 58.05
C PHE A 419 -14.17 23.16 59.43
N GLY A 420 -14.86 22.36 60.26
CA GLY A 420 -15.27 22.76 61.61
C GLY A 420 -16.17 23.99 61.58
N ALA A 421 -17.13 24.03 60.65
CA ALA A 421 -17.90 25.24 60.39
C ALA A 421 -18.82 25.60 61.57
N ASP A 422 -18.44 26.61 62.35
CA ASP A 422 -19.33 27.30 63.28
C ASP A 422 -20.35 28.14 62.50
N ALA A 423 -21.63 28.03 62.84
CA ALA A 423 -22.71 28.79 62.20
C ALA A 423 -22.52 30.32 62.31
N ASN A 424 -21.67 30.78 63.24
CA ASN A 424 -21.37 32.18 63.49
C ASN A 424 -20.19 32.73 62.65
N ASN A 425 -19.47 31.89 61.89
CA ASN A 425 -18.38 32.34 61.03
C ASN A 425 -18.89 33.08 59.78
N GLN A 426 -18.07 34.01 59.28
CA GLN A 426 -18.41 34.81 58.10
C GLN A 426 -18.55 33.90 56.85
N ASN A 427 -19.61 34.15 56.06
CA ASN A 427 -19.88 33.57 54.74
C ASN A 427 -19.87 32.03 54.62
N THR A 428 -20.36 31.31 55.65
CA THR A 428 -20.53 29.85 55.63
C THR A 428 -21.33 29.36 54.42
N ASN A 429 -22.37 30.09 53.99
CA ASN A 429 -23.16 29.72 52.81
C ASN A 429 -22.34 29.78 51.51
N GLY A 430 -21.48 30.79 51.36
CA GLY A 430 -20.57 30.89 50.21
C GLY A 430 -19.57 29.74 50.18
N ALA A 431 -18.99 29.39 51.34
CA ALA A 431 -18.07 28.26 51.47
C ALA A 431 -18.74 26.92 51.12
N ILE A 432 -19.99 26.70 51.55
CA ILE A 432 -20.78 25.51 51.20
C ILE A 432 -21.06 25.44 49.69
N LEU A 433 -21.41 26.57 49.07
CA LEU A 433 -21.63 26.62 47.62
C LEU A 433 -20.36 26.26 46.83
N VAL A 434 -19.22 26.83 47.23
CA VAL A 434 -17.92 26.53 46.61
C VAL A 434 -17.53 25.06 46.83
N ASP A 435 -17.78 24.51 48.02
CA ASP A 435 -17.61 23.07 48.29
C ASP A 435 -18.44 22.20 47.34
N GLY A 436 -19.73 22.51 47.16
CA GLY A 436 -20.61 21.81 46.24
C GLY A 436 -20.10 21.80 44.80
N ILE A 437 -19.65 22.97 44.29
CA ILE A 437 -19.05 23.08 42.96
C ILE A 437 -17.75 22.27 42.87
N SER A 438 -16.91 22.34 43.92
CA SER A 438 -15.65 21.62 43.98
C SER A 438 -15.84 20.11 43.92
N LYS A 439 -16.90 19.57 44.53
CA LYS A 439 -17.24 18.14 44.48
C LYS A 439 -17.58 17.68 43.07
N ILE A 440 -18.35 18.48 42.33
CA ILE A 440 -18.70 18.18 40.92
C ILE A 440 -17.44 18.16 40.05
N ILE A 441 -16.61 19.19 40.15
CA ILE A 441 -15.39 19.32 39.34
C ILE A 441 -14.35 18.27 39.77
N GLY A 442 -14.18 18.05 41.07
CA GLY A 442 -13.28 17.05 41.64
C GLY A 442 -13.65 15.63 41.22
N ALA A 443 -14.94 15.27 41.23
CA ALA A 443 -15.40 13.99 40.72
C ALA A 443 -15.09 13.80 39.23
N TYR A 444 -15.28 14.84 38.42
CA TYR A 444 -14.90 14.81 37.00
C TYR A 444 -13.39 14.63 36.80
N LEU A 445 -12.54 15.38 37.52
CA LEU A 445 -11.08 15.27 37.40
C LEU A 445 -10.57 13.91 37.92
N LEU A 446 -11.18 13.39 38.98
CA LEU A 446 -10.89 12.04 39.48
C LEU A 446 -11.24 10.98 38.43
N TYR A 447 -12.39 11.11 37.76
CA TYR A 447 -12.75 10.27 36.63
C TYR A 447 -11.71 10.34 35.51
N GLN A 448 -11.24 11.55 35.14
CA GLN A 448 -10.22 11.72 34.11
C GLN A 448 -8.88 11.10 34.49
N PHE A 449 -8.49 11.18 35.77
CA PHE A 449 -7.30 10.53 36.31
C PHE A 449 -7.42 9.00 36.22
N VAL A 450 -8.53 8.42 36.70
CA VAL A 450 -8.78 6.97 36.63
C VAL A 450 -8.80 6.47 35.19
N ASN A 451 -9.43 7.20 34.27
CA ASN A 451 -9.47 6.84 32.86
C ASN A 451 -8.05 6.82 32.25
N ALA A 452 -7.23 7.83 32.54
CA ALA A 452 -5.86 7.90 32.05
C ALA A 452 -4.95 6.82 32.67
N PHE A 453 -5.15 6.50 33.94
CA PHE A 453 -4.39 5.46 34.64
C PHE A 453 -4.69 4.05 34.09
N ARG A 454 -5.94 3.78 33.71
CA ARG A 454 -6.38 2.46 33.20
C ARG A 454 -5.96 2.16 31.75
N LYS A 455 -5.23 3.05 31.08
CA LYS A 455 -4.92 2.93 29.63
C LYS A 455 -4.16 1.65 29.25
N TYR A 456 -3.33 1.09 30.16
CA TYR A 456 -2.59 -0.16 29.93
C TYR A 456 -3.30 -1.42 30.46
N VAL A 457 -4.37 -1.27 31.24
CA VAL A 457 -5.04 -2.39 31.92
C VAL A 457 -6.24 -2.91 31.12
N LYS A 458 -6.78 -2.10 30.19
CA LYS A 458 -7.88 -2.52 29.30
C LYS A 458 -7.35 -3.50 28.25
N LYS A 459 -7.45 -4.80 28.56
CA LYS A 459 -7.38 -5.89 27.58
C LYS A 459 -8.64 -5.89 26.72
#